data_AF-A0A535D4S2-F1
#
_entry.id   AF-A0A535D4S2-F1
#
_cell.length_a   1.000
_cell.length_b   1.000
_cell.length_c   1.000
_cell.angle_alpha   90.00
_cell.angle_beta   90.00
_cell.angle_gamma   90.00
#
_symmetry.space_group_name_H-M   'P 1'
#
loop_
_entity.id
_entity.type
_entity.pdbx_description
1 polymer ?
#
loop_
_entity_poly.entity_id
_entity_poly.type
_entity_poly.pdbx_seq_one_letter_code
_entity_poly.pdbx_strand_id
1 'polypeptide(L)' 'MAQWAALHLNVGNEETFVNVEAVMRIQQLPEGVTKIFFWDGREIVVREGAAEVLGIFRRGQ' A
#
# COMPACT_ATOMS: atom_id res chain seq x y z
N MET A 1 -15.54 8.50 6.50
CA MET A 1 -14.22 8.52 7.16
C MET A 1 -13.39 7.45 6.49
N ALA A 2 -12.17 7.76 6.05
CA ALA A 2 -11.37 6.83 5.25
C ALA A 2 -10.38 6.01 6.11
N GLN A 3 -10.28 4.70 5.85
CA GLN A 3 -9.26 3.83 6.42
C GLN A 3 -7.95 3.88 5.62
N TRP A 4 -6.83 4.01 6.31
CA TRP A 4 -5.49 4.13 5.73
C TRP A 4 -4.56 3.06 6.30
N ALA A 5 -3.65 2.57 5.46
CA ALA A 5 -2.53 1.72 5.86
C ALA A 5 -1.23 2.52 5.72
N ALA A 6 -0.39 2.48 6.77
CA ALA A 6 0.98 2.98 6.70
C ALA A 6 1.89 1.83 6.21
N LEU A 7 2.66 2.10 5.16
CA LEU A 7 3.67 1.21 4.61
C LEU A 7 5.04 1.85 4.86
N HIS A 8 5.92 1.15 5.57
CA HIS A 8 7.33 1.52 5.62
C HIS A 8 8.02 0.99 4.39
N LEU A 9 8.71 1.83 3.62
CA LEU A 9 9.48 1.40 2.46
C LEU A 9 10.92 1.15 2.90
N ASN A 10 11.40 -0.08 2.69
CA ASN A 10 12.75 -0.49 3.05
C ASN A 10 13.82 0.21 2.19
N VAL A 11 13.42 0.87 1.10
CA VAL A 11 14.28 1.71 0.29
C VAL A 11 14.15 3.15 0.78
N GLY A 12 15.20 3.66 1.45
CA GLY A 12 15.33 5.09 1.77
C GLY A 12 14.75 5.56 3.10
N ASN A 13 14.27 4.66 3.99
CA ASN A 13 13.58 5.02 5.24
C ASN A 13 12.35 5.94 5.02
N GLU A 14 11.68 5.80 3.89
CA GLU A 14 10.50 6.60 3.58
C GLU A 14 9.22 5.85 4.02
N GLU A 15 8.27 6.58 4.60
CA GLU A 15 6.94 6.06 4.90
C GLU A 15 5.96 6.52 3.81
N THR A 16 5.16 5.58 3.31
CA THR A 16 4.07 5.85 2.37
C THR A 16 2.74 5.45 2.98
N PHE A 17 1.71 6.25 2.75
CA PHE A 17 0.36 6.00 3.26
C PHE A 17 -0.58 5.65 2.12
N VAL A 18 -1.26 4.51 2.24
CA VAL A 18 -2.23 4.02 1.25
C VAL A 18 -3.64 4.14 1.81
N ASN A 19 -4.53 4.81 1.07
CA ASN A 19 -5.96 4.78 1.40
C ASN A 19 -6.53 3.41 1.00
N VAL A 20 -6.94 2.62 1.99
CA VAL A 20 -7.43 1.25 1.79
C VAL A 20 -8.78 1.26 1.06
N GLU A 21 -9.60 2.30 1.27
CA GLU A 21 -10.88 2.44 0.55
C GLU A 21 -10.70 2.81 -0.91
N ALA A 22 -9.53 3.34 -1.27
CA ALA A 22 -9.22 3.63 -2.65
C ALA A 22 -8.76 2.39 -3.44
N VAL A 23 -8.46 1.28 -2.75
CA VAL A 23 -7.99 0.03 -3.37
C VAL A 23 -9.17 -0.66 -4.06
N MET A 24 -9.03 -0.84 -5.36
CA MET A 24 -9.99 -1.55 -6.20
C MET A 24 -9.64 -3.03 -6.34
N ARG A 25 -8.35 -3.35 -6.51
CA ARG A 25 -7.89 -4.73 -6.71
C ARG A 25 -6.47 -4.91 -6.20
N ILE A 26 -6.20 -6.08 -5.63
CA ILE A 26 -4.85 -6.55 -5.29
C ILE A 26 -4.54 -7.77 -6.17
N GLN A 27 -3.34 -7.81 -6.74
CA GLN A 27 -2.84 -8.94 -7.50
C GLN A 27 -1.47 -9.34 -6.99
N GLN A 28 -1.34 -10.58 -6.53
CA GLN A 28 -0.04 -11.19 -6.28
C GLN A 28 0.51 -11.75 -7.59
N LEU A 29 1.75 -11.42 -7.89
CA LEU A 29 2.51 -11.91 -9.03
C LEU A 29 3.57 -12.91 -8.55
N PRO A 30 4.05 -13.80 -9.45
CA PRO A 30 5.26 -14.57 -9.20
C PRO A 30 6.42 -13.65 -8.81
N GLU A 31 7.40 -14.19 -8.07
CA GLU A 31 8.58 -13.45 -7.56
C GLU A 31 8.30 -12.48 -6.39
N GLY A 32 7.25 -12.73 -5.61
CA GLY A 32 6.99 -11.97 -4.39
C GLY A 32 6.52 -10.52 -4.64
N VAL A 33 6.06 -10.22 -5.85
CA VAL A 33 5.57 -8.89 -6.21
C VAL A 33 4.06 -8.80 -5.96
N THR A 34 3.62 -7.75 -5.28
CA THR A 34 2.20 -7.40 -5.09
C THR A 34 1.88 -6.12 -5.84
N LYS A 35 0.87 -6.16 -6.70
CA LYS A 35 0.31 -4.98 -7.38
C LYS A 35 -1.00 -4.57 -6.72
N ILE A 36 -1.15 -3.27 -6.49
CA ILE A 36 -2.35 -2.66 -5.91
C ILE A 36 -2.89 -1.64 -6.92
N PHE A 37 -4.12 -1.85 -7.36
CA PHE A 37 -4.82 -0.99 -8.30
C PHE A 37 -5.84 -0.14 -7.56
N PHE A 38 -5.85 1.15 -7.83
CA PHE A 38 -6.76 2.13 -7.24
C PHE A 38 -7.90 2.47 -8.20
N TRP A 39 -9.06 2.88 -7.66
CA TRP A 39 -10.21 3.25 -8.49
C TRP A 39 -9.95 4.47 -9.39
N ASP A 40 -8.96 5.31 -9.03
CA ASP A 40 -8.55 6.48 -9.80
C ASP A 40 -7.55 6.16 -10.93
N GLY A 41 -7.27 4.88 -11.16
CA GLY A 41 -6.37 4.40 -12.19
C GLY A 41 -4.89 4.37 -11.79
N ARG A 42 -4.53 4.79 -10.57
CA ARG A 42 -3.16 4.61 -10.06
C ARG A 42 -2.85 3.14 -9.78
N GLU A 43 -1.56 2.81 -9.87
CA GLU A 43 -1.01 1.48 -9.57
C GLU A 43 0.19 1.63 -8.62
N ILE A 44 0.26 0.78 -7.60
CA ILE A 44 1.44 0.61 -6.74
C ILE A 44 1.97 -0.81 -6.91
N VAL A 45 3.29 -0.93 -7.04
CA VAL A 45 4.00 -2.22 -7.08
C VAL A 45 4.86 -2.34 -5.82
N VAL A 46 4.56 -3.32 -4.99
CA VAL A 46 5.32 -3.66 -3.79
C VAL A 46 6.09 -4.94 -4.07
N ARG A 47 7.43 -4.89 -4.00
CA ARG A 47 8.26 -6.10 -4.07
C ARG A 47 8.39 -6.72 -2.69
N GLU A 48 8.60 -8.03 -2.63
CA GLU A 48 8.90 -8.73 -1.37
C GLU A 48 10.11 -8.09 -0.70
N GLY A 49 10.01 -7.84 0.61
CA GLY A 49 11.04 -7.15 1.36
C GLY A 49 11.25 -5.68 0.99
N ALA A 50 10.41 -5.06 0.16
CA ALA A 50 10.48 -3.63 -0.14
C ALA A 50 9.59 -2.79 0.76
N ALA A 51 8.57 -3.39 1.39
CA ALA A 51 7.73 -2.67 2.35
C ALA A 51 7.18 -3.56 3.47
N GLU A 52 7.03 -2.97 4.67
CA GLU A 52 6.36 -3.58 5.82
C GLU A 52 5.12 -2.75 6.18
N VAL A 53 3.99 -3.41 6.49
CA VAL A 53 2.79 -2.72 7.00
C VAL A 53 3.02 -2.38 8.47
N LEU A 54 3.22 -1.10 8.78
CA LEU A 54 3.41 -0.64 10.16
C LEU A 54 2.10 -0.61 10.94
N GLY A 55 0.97 -0.40 10.27
CA GLY A 55 -0.34 -0.37 10.90
C GLY A 55 -1.46 0.14 10.01
N ILE A 56 -2.69 -0.06 10.48
CA ILE A 56 -3.92 0.42 9.86
C ILE A 56 -4.56 1.44 10.81
N PHE A 57 -4.88 2.62 10.30
CA PHE A 57 -5.46 3.71 11.08
C PHE A 57 -6.58 4.41 10.30
N ARG A 58 -7.40 5.21 11.00
CA ARG A 58 -8.39 6.08 10.37
C ARG A 58 -7.83 7.50 10.36
N ARG A 59 -7.80 8.15 9.20
CA ARG A 59 -7.34 9.54 9.08
C ARG A 59 -8.54 10.47 9.19
N GLY A 60 -8.47 11.46 10.09
CA GLY A 60 -9.53 12.46 10.31
C GLY A 60 -10.29 12.33 11.64
N GLN A 61 -9.72 11.67 12.64
CA GLN A 61 -10.02 11.93 14.06
C GLN A 61 -8.97 12.87 14.64
#